data_AF-A0A6L6J9T0-F1
#
_entry.id   AF-A0A6L6J9T0-F1
#
_cell.length_a   1.000
_cell.length_b   1.000
_cell.length_c   1.000
_cell.angle_alpha   90.00
_cell.angle_beta   90.00
_cell.angle_gamma   90.00
#
_symmetry.space_group_name_H-M   'P 1'
#
loop_
_entity.id
_entity.type
_entity.pdbx_description
1 polymer ?
#
loop_
_entity_poly.entity_id
_entity_poly.type
_entity_poly.pdbx_seq_one_letter_code
_entity_poly.pdbx_strand_id
1 'polypeptide(L)'
;MTARQIGWVLALLALTGCDDRIGDYPALLPTNQILAEPALPAHAADAAKDPTATTDALRGRAAGLTARAAGPVAHDPDLADRADALRARANELSNASLDACPKGAPCDDPDMPQDIDQ
;
A
#
# COMPACT_ATOMS: atom_id res chain seq x y z
N MET A 1 65.63 22.28 7.82
CA MET A 1 64.51 21.58 7.16
C MET A 1 64.43 22.07 5.74
N THR A 2 64.67 21.19 4.76
CA THR A 2 64.75 21.58 3.35
C THR A 2 63.34 21.80 2.78
N ALA A 3 63.20 22.68 1.78
CA ALA A 3 61.91 22.96 1.12
C ALA A 3 61.19 21.68 0.63
N ARG A 4 61.96 20.63 0.35
CA ARG A 4 61.46 19.29 -0.02
C ARG A 4 60.72 18.57 1.11
N GLN A 5 61.13 18.75 2.36
CA GLN A 5 60.44 18.18 3.52
C GLN A 5 59.12 18.92 3.80
N ILE A 6 59.10 20.24 3.63
CA ILE A 6 57.88 21.05 3.81
C ILE A 6 56.83 20.67 2.77
N GLY A 7 57.22 20.49 1.51
CA GLY A 7 56.32 20.01 0.46
C GLY A 7 55.73 18.63 0.75
N TRP A 8 56.53 17.73 1.33
CA TRP A 8 56.07 16.39 1.68
C TRP A 8 55.09 16.39 2.86
N VAL A 9 55.33 17.23 3.87
CA VAL A 9 54.41 17.42 5.00
C VAL A 9 53.09 18.06 4.54
N LEU A 10 53.14 19.04 3.63
CA LEU A 10 51.92 19.62 3.04
C LEU A 10 51.13 18.60 2.22
N ALA A 11 51.81 17.73 1.47
CA ALA A 11 51.16 16.66 0.72
C ALA A 11 50.49 15.62 1.65
N LEU A 12 51.12 15.28 2.78
CA LEU A 12 50.52 14.40 3.78
C LEU A 12 49.32 15.03 4.48
N LEU A 13 49.39 16.32 4.82
CA LEU A 13 48.25 17.05 5.40
C LEU A 13 47.07 17.13 4.43
N ALA A 14 47.33 17.29 3.13
CA ALA A 14 46.30 17.24 2.09
C ALA A 14 45.65 15.85 1.95
N LEU A 15 46.39 14.77 2.25
CA LEU A 15 45.86 13.40 2.23
C LEU A 15 45.02 13.06 3.47
N THR A 16 45.35 13.61 4.64
CA THR A 16 44.53 13.49 5.87
C THR A 16 43.33 14.42 5.87
N GLY A 17 43.31 15.40 4.96
CA GLY A 17 42.16 16.24 4.64
C GLY A 17 41.15 15.55 3.72
N CYS A 18 41.00 14.22 3.83
CA CYS A 18 39.80 13.51 3.38
C CYS A 18 38.65 13.92 4.32
N ASP A 19 38.36 15.22 4.32
CA ASP A 19 37.12 15.81 4.80
C ASP A 19 36.01 15.14 3.99
N ASP A 20 34.91 14.86 4.69
CA ASP A 20 33.75 14.06 4.29
C ASP A 20 32.89 14.83 3.25
N ARG A 21 33.57 15.42 2.25
CA ARG A 21 33.04 16.25 1.16
C ARG A 21 33.03 15.52 -0.17
N ILE A 22 32.82 14.20 -0.15
CA ILE A 22 32.39 13.46 -1.34
C ILE A 22 30.86 13.60 -1.38
N GLY A 23 30.45 14.65 -2.06
CA GLY A 23 29.13 15.26 -1.98
C GLY A 23 28.01 14.53 -2.72
N ASP A 24 27.79 13.25 -2.44
CA ASP A 24 26.61 12.51 -2.94
C ASP A 24 25.91 11.66 -1.87
N TYR A 25 26.44 11.57 -0.64
CA TYR A 25 25.74 10.87 0.44
C TYR A 25 24.81 11.82 1.19
N PRO A 26 23.51 11.50 1.27
CA PRO A 26 22.59 12.29 2.07
C PRO A 26 23.03 12.28 3.53
N ALA A 27 22.83 13.41 4.22
CA ALA A 27 23.09 13.51 5.65
C ALA A 27 22.43 12.34 6.39
N LEU A 28 23.20 11.67 7.26
CA LEU A 28 22.68 10.55 8.04
C LEU A 28 21.49 11.01 8.88
N LEU A 29 20.42 10.22 8.85
CA LEU A 29 19.26 10.47 9.68
C LEU A 29 19.68 10.42 11.15
N PRO A 30 19.28 11.39 11.99
CA PRO A 30 19.60 11.35 13.41
C PRO A 30 19.17 10.03 14.07
N THR A 31 20.04 9.45 14.91
CA THR A 31 19.76 8.16 15.57
C THR A 31 18.45 8.17 16.37
N ASN A 32 18.10 9.30 16.98
CA ASN A 32 16.84 9.46 17.70
C ASN A 32 15.60 9.41 16.77
N GLN A 33 15.74 9.76 15.50
CA GLN A 33 14.67 9.65 14.51
C GLN A 33 14.56 8.22 13.96
N ILE A 34 15.68 7.51 13.80
CA ILE A 34 15.69 6.09 13.39
C ILE A 34 15.08 5.20 14.47
N LEU A 35 15.36 5.49 15.74
CA LEU A 35 14.88 4.72 16.88
C LEU A 35 13.56 5.26 17.46
N ALA A 36 12.96 6.27 16.82
CA ALA A 36 11.66 6.77 17.25
C ALA A 36 10.59 5.70 16.98
N GLU A 37 9.72 5.47 17.97
CA GLU A 37 8.56 4.60 17.78
C GLU A 37 7.66 5.20 16.69
N PRO A 38 7.34 4.45 15.62
CA PRO A 38 6.49 4.95 14.56
C PRO A 38 5.08 5.22 15.09
N ALA A 39 4.45 6.29 14.58
CA ALA A 39 3.06 6.58 14.92
C ALA A 39 2.15 5.44 14.44
N LEU A 40 1.49 4.78 15.38
CA LEU A 40 0.57 3.70 15.07
C LEU A 40 -0.76 4.28 14.55
N PRO A 41 -1.32 3.72 13.46
CA PRO A 41 -2.60 4.17 12.95
C PRO A 41 -3.73 3.83 13.93
N ALA A 42 -4.81 4.62 13.93
CA ALA A 42 -5.90 4.49 14.91
C ALA A 42 -6.53 3.08 14.95
N HIS A 43 -6.61 2.39 13.82
CA HIS A 43 -7.17 1.03 13.74
C HIS A 43 -6.25 -0.05 14.35
N ALA A 44 -4.98 0.27 14.61
CA ALA A 44 -4.03 -0.65 15.23
C ALA A 44 -3.96 -0.50 16.76
N ALA A 45 -4.77 0.39 17.35
CA ALA A 45 -4.74 0.67 18.79
C ALA A 45 -4.95 -0.60 19.65
N ASP A 46 -5.87 -1.48 19.25
CA ASP A 46 -6.13 -2.73 19.97
C ASP A 46 -4.96 -3.71 19.87
N ALA A 47 -4.30 -3.78 18.71
CA ALA A 47 -3.12 -4.62 18.50
C ALA A 47 -1.89 -4.09 19.24
N ALA A 48 -1.76 -2.77 19.38
CA ALA A 48 -0.72 -2.14 20.18
C ALA A 48 -0.89 -2.43 21.68
N LYS A 49 -2.15 -2.45 22.15
CA LYS A 49 -2.49 -2.70 23.55
C LYS A 49 -2.32 -4.17 23.93
N ASP A 50 -2.72 -5.09 23.05
CA ASP A 50 -2.57 -6.53 23.27
C ASP A 50 -2.29 -7.29 21.94
N PRO A 51 -1.01 -7.44 21.57
CA PRO A 51 -0.64 -8.13 20.33
C PRO A 51 -0.95 -9.64 20.41
N THR A 52 -0.94 -10.22 21.61
CA THR A 52 -1.21 -11.64 21.80
C THR A 52 -2.68 -11.97 21.60
N ALA A 53 -3.59 -11.20 22.21
CA ALA A 53 -5.03 -11.41 22.06
C ALA A 53 -5.50 -11.20 20.62
N THR A 54 -4.96 -10.19 19.94
CA THR A 54 -5.26 -9.93 18.51
C THR A 54 -4.76 -11.07 17.63
N THR A 55 -3.54 -11.58 17.86
CA THR A 55 -3.00 -12.73 17.14
C THR A 55 -3.85 -13.99 17.35
N ASP A 56 -4.27 -14.25 18.58
CA ASP A 56 -5.06 -15.43 18.92
C ASP A 56 -6.47 -15.36 18.33
N ALA A 57 -7.10 -14.18 18.34
CA ALA A 57 -8.39 -13.95 17.70
C ALA A 57 -8.32 -14.19 16.18
N LEU A 58 -7.27 -13.69 15.52
CA LEU A 58 -7.04 -13.93 14.09
C LEU A 58 -6.79 -15.41 13.80
N ARG A 59 -6.00 -16.09 14.63
CA ARG A 59 -5.74 -17.54 14.49
C ARG A 59 -7.03 -18.36 14.64
N GLY A 60 -7.86 -18.03 15.63
CA GLY A 60 -9.16 -18.68 15.83
C GLY A 60 -10.10 -18.49 14.64
N ARG A 61 -10.14 -17.26 14.09
CA ARG A 61 -10.93 -16.96 12.89
C ARG A 61 -10.42 -17.73 11.67
N ALA A 62 -9.11 -17.78 11.45
CA ALA A 62 -8.50 -18.54 10.38
C ALA A 62 -8.84 -20.03 10.50
N ALA A 63 -8.69 -20.62 11.69
CA ALA A 63 -9.07 -22.01 11.94
C ALA A 63 -10.56 -22.30 11.65
N GLY A 64 -11.44 -21.37 12.05
CA GLY A 64 -12.87 -21.45 11.75
C GLY A 64 -13.19 -21.31 10.26
N LEU A 65 -12.40 -20.55 9.49
CA LEU A 65 -12.56 -20.43 8.04
C LEU A 65 -12.03 -21.69 7.34
N THR A 66 -10.85 -22.18 7.73
CA THR A 66 -10.28 -23.40 7.16
C THR A 66 -11.15 -24.62 7.43
N ALA A 67 -11.80 -24.70 8.60
CA ALA A 67 -12.73 -25.79 8.91
C ALA A 67 -14.02 -25.74 8.08
N ARG A 68 -14.45 -24.56 7.64
CA ARG A 68 -15.65 -24.36 6.81
C ARG A 68 -15.36 -24.39 5.31
N ALA A 69 -14.12 -24.14 4.92
CA ALA A 69 -13.72 -24.16 3.53
C ALA A 69 -13.86 -25.59 2.97
N ALA A 70 -14.75 -25.77 2.02
CA ALA A 70 -14.91 -27.01 1.27
C ALA A 70 -13.76 -27.14 0.25
N GLY A 71 -12.53 -27.38 0.74
CA GLY A 71 -11.33 -27.54 -0.08
C GLY A 71 -10.97 -26.31 -0.93
N PRO A 72 -9.93 -26.41 -1.78
CA PRO A 72 -9.70 -25.44 -2.84
C PRO A 72 -10.94 -25.37 -3.72
N VAL A 73 -11.30 -24.17 -4.22
CA VAL A 73 -12.28 -24.01 -5.30
C VAL A 73 -11.66 -24.65 -6.55
N ALA A 74 -11.75 -25.97 -6.64
CA ALA A 74 -11.12 -26.75 -7.69
C ALA A 74 -11.93 -26.54 -8.96
N HIS A 75 -11.33 -25.85 -9.94
CA HIS A 75 -11.75 -25.75 -11.35
C HIS A 75 -13.21 -26.14 -11.60
N ASP A 76 -14.13 -25.38 -11.01
CA ASP A 76 -15.55 -25.59 -11.22
C ASP A 76 -15.89 -24.97 -12.59
N PRO A 77 -16.22 -25.79 -13.60
CA PRO A 77 -16.48 -25.28 -14.93
C PRO A 77 -17.67 -24.32 -14.95
N ASP A 78 -18.68 -24.53 -14.09
CA ASP A 78 -19.84 -23.62 -13.98
C ASP A 78 -19.43 -22.26 -13.38
N LEU A 79 -18.50 -22.23 -12.41
CA LEU A 79 -17.95 -20.97 -11.91
C LEU A 79 -17.08 -20.26 -12.97
N ALA A 80 -16.32 -21.01 -13.76
CA ALA A 80 -15.53 -20.45 -14.85
C ALA A 80 -16.43 -19.82 -15.92
N ASP A 81 -17.46 -20.54 -16.36
CA ASP A 81 -18.44 -20.06 -17.34
C ASP A 81 -19.17 -18.81 -16.84
N ARG A 82 -19.56 -18.78 -15.57
CA ARG A 82 -20.19 -17.60 -14.95
C ARG A 82 -19.24 -16.41 -14.87
N ALA A 83 -17.98 -16.65 -14.53
CA ALA A 83 -16.97 -15.60 -14.47
C ALA A 83 -16.70 -15.01 -15.88
N ASP A 84 -16.67 -15.85 -16.90
CA ASP A 84 -16.52 -15.42 -18.29
C ASP A 84 -17.73 -14.61 -18.76
N ALA A 85 -18.95 -15.08 -18.48
CA ALA A 85 -20.18 -14.34 -18.77
C ALA A 85 -20.22 -12.98 -18.06
N LEU A 86 -19.78 -12.90 -16.80
CA LEU A 86 -19.73 -11.66 -16.04
C LEU A 86 -18.71 -10.68 -16.64
N ARG A 87 -17.53 -11.16 -17.06
CA ARG A 87 -16.52 -10.32 -17.73
C ARG A 87 -17.01 -9.82 -19.08
N ALA A 88 -17.69 -10.66 -19.86
CA ALA A 88 -18.28 -10.26 -21.13
C ALA A 88 -19.28 -9.11 -20.93
N ARG A 89 -20.22 -9.26 -19.99
CA ARG A 89 -21.20 -8.22 -19.66
C ARG A 89 -20.55 -6.94 -19.13
N ALA A 90 -19.52 -7.05 -18.28
CA ALA A 90 -18.79 -5.89 -17.79
C ALA A 90 -18.09 -5.12 -18.92
N ASN A 91 -17.54 -5.84 -19.91
CA ASN A 91 -16.95 -5.23 -21.10
C ASN A 91 -18.00 -4.57 -22.00
N GLU A 92 -19.19 -5.16 -22.14
CA GLU A 92 -20.29 -4.51 -22.86
C GLU A 92 -20.71 -3.21 -22.17
N LEU A 93 -20.89 -3.26 -20.84
CA LEU A 93 -21.26 -2.09 -20.04
C LEU A 93 -20.19 -1.00 -20.05
N SER A 94 -18.90 -1.36 -20.01
CA SER A 94 -17.81 -0.38 -20.04
C SER A 94 -17.65 0.31 -21.39
N ASN A 95 -18.07 -0.35 -22.48
CA ASN A 95 -18.08 0.22 -23.82
C ASN A 95 -19.41 0.90 -24.18
N ALA A 96 -20.45 0.76 -23.36
CA ALA A 96 -21.72 1.43 -23.56
C ALA A 96 -21.59 2.93 -23.24
N SER A 97 -21.98 3.80 -24.18
CA SER A 97 -22.03 5.23 -23.92
C SER A 97 -23.14 5.55 -22.92
N LEU A 98 -22.80 6.25 -21.84
CA LEU A 98 -23.77 6.74 -20.85
C LEU A 98 -24.72 7.81 -21.41
N ASP A 99 -24.41 8.34 -22.61
CA ASP A 99 -25.17 9.40 -23.28
C ASP A 99 -26.51 8.91 -23.87
N ALA A 100 -26.74 7.60 -23.92
CA ALA A 100 -27.96 7.01 -24.45
C ALA A 100 -28.93 6.65 -23.32
N CYS A 101 -29.52 7.67 -22.68
CA CYS A 101 -30.79 7.45 -21.98
C CYS A 101 -31.85 7.10 -23.04
N PRO A 102 -32.43 5.88 -23.05
CA PRO A 102 -33.45 5.56 -24.03
C PRO A 102 -34.63 6.52 -23.87
N LYS A 103 -35.08 7.13 -24.98
CA LYS A 103 -36.24 8.03 -24.98
C LYS A 103 -37.44 7.31 -24.33
N GLY A 104 -37.80 7.71 -23.11
CA GLY A 104 -38.92 7.16 -22.35
C GLY A 104 -38.57 6.28 -21.16
N ALA A 105 -37.28 6.06 -20.85
CA ALA A 105 -36.88 5.46 -19.57
C ALA A 105 -36.39 6.55 -18.60
N PRO A 106 -36.78 6.52 -17.31
CA PRO A 106 -36.12 7.34 -16.31
C PRO A 106 -34.69 6.84 -16.18
N CYS A 107 -33.73 7.68 -16.57
CA CYS A 107 -32.38 7.53 -16.07
C CYS A 107 -32.43 8.05 -14.64
N ASP A 108 -32.30 7.16 -13.67
CA ASP A 108 -32.16 7.54 -12.27
C ASP A 108 -30.90 8.39 -12.16
N ASP A 109 -31.09 9.70 -12.09
CA ASP A 109 -30.08 10.63 -11.64
C ASP A 109 -29.98 10.46 -10.11
N PRO A 110 -28.88 9.90 -9.56
CA PRO A 110 -28.75 9.69 -8.13
C PRO A 110 -28.71 11.00 -7.33
N ASP A 111 -28.59 12.16 -7.99
CA ASP A 111 -28.58 13.49 -7.37
C ASP A 111 -29.89 14.26 -7.55
N MET A 112 -30.92 13.70 -8.20
CA MET A 112 -32.25 14.31 -8.20
C MET A 112 -32.92 14.10 -6.83
N PRO A 113 -33.34 15.16 -6.13
CA PRO A 113 -34.10 15.03 -4.90
C PRO A 113 -35.38 14.27 -5.21
N GLN A 114 -35.55 13.08 -4.62
CA GLN A 114 -36.81 12.38 -4.71
C GLN A 114 -37.84 13.19 -3.93
N ASP A 115 -38.79 13.80 -4.64
CA ASP A 115 -40.02 14.30 -4.02
C ASP A 115 -40.75 13.08 -3.44
N ILE A 116 -40.53 12.86 -2.15
CA ILE A 116 -41.31 11.95 -1.33
C ILE A 116 -42.65 12.66 -1.09
N ASP A 117 -43.58 12.53 -2.03
CA ASP A 117 -44.97 12.91 -1.79
C ASP A 117 -45.68 11.81 -0.97
N GLN A 118 -46.34 12.28 0.09
CA GLN A 118 -47.06 11.55 1.14
C GLN A 118 -48.33 10.87 0.66
#